data_AF-A0A5N6RDC1-F1
#
_entry.id   AF-A0A5N6RDC1-F1
#
_cell.length_a   1.000
_cell.length_b   1.000
_cell.length_c   1.000
_cell.angle_alpha   90.00
_cell.angle_beta   90.00
_cell.angle_gamma   90.00
#
_symmetry.space_group_name_H-M   'P 1'
#
loop_
_entity.id
_entity.type
_entity.pdbx_description
1 polymer ?
#
loop_
_entity_poly.entity_id
_entity_poly.type
_entity_poly.pdbx_seq_one_letter_code
_entity_poly.pdbx_strand_id
1 'polypeptide(L)'
;MARRIWMRWNEVIHGGVFIHPTEIMSRTKAAILDFQSIHAHGSPHYDEGHVGDTCIATSVAPTYLPTYYFETKDAEGKVREINPTDGGVAANNPTLVALGEVSKEINRGSPDFFPIKPMDYGRFLDDTLSGVVSSVDVATTNNLDNLVKAGETLLKKPVSKVNLETGLYEVANH
;
A
#
# COMPACT_ATOMS: atom_id res chain seq x y z
N MET A 1 -5.09 -18.28 -3.26
CA MET A 1 -5.07 -17.73 -1.88
C MET A 1 -5.42 -16.24 -1.87
N ALA A 2 -4.73 -15.39 -2.65
CA ALA A 2 -5.00 -13.95 -2.77
C ALA A 2 -6.47 -13.58 -3.04
N ARG A 3 -7.14 -14.22 -4.01
CA ARG A 3 -8.55 -13.97 -4.33
C ARG A 3 -9.51 -14.22 -3.14
N ARG A 4 -9.23 -15.23 -2.29
CA ARG A 4 -10.04 -15.53 -1.10
C ARG A 4 -9.81 -14.50 0.01
N ILE A 5 -8.57 -14.04 0.18
CA ILE A 5 -8.23 -12.97 1.12
C ILE A 5 -8.93 -11.69 0.65
N TRP A 6 -8.80 -11.33 -0.62
CA TRP A 6 -9.45 -10.16 -1.21
C TRP A 6 -10.97 -10.17 -1.02
N MET A 7 -11.67 -11.27 -1.33
CA MET A 7 -13.12 -11.35 -1.13
C MET A 7 -13.52 -11.09 0.33
N ARG A 8 -12.77 -11.69 1.27
CA ARG A 8 -13.02 -11.51 2.70
C ARG A 8 -12.72 -10.10 3.20
N TRP A 9 -11.74 -9.42 2.61
CA TRP A 9 -11.45 -8.01 2.90
C TRP A 9 -12.50 -7.08 2.27
N ASN A 10 -12.96 -7.38 1.06
CA ASN A 10 -13.98 -6.60 0.36
C ASN A 10 -15.33 -6.64 1.11
N GLU A 11 -15.68 -7.80 1.70
CA GLU A 11 -16.85 -7.96 2.58
C GLU A 11 -16.76 -7.12 3.87
N VAL A 12 -15.55 -6.78 4.34
CA VAL A 12 -15.37 -6.01 5.58
C VAL A 12 -15.36 -4.51 5.31
N ILE A 13 -14.78 -4.08 4.19
CA ILE A 13 -14.45 -2.66 3.98
C ILE A 13 -15.53 -1.86 3.24
N HIS A 14 -16.53 -2.50 2.60
CA HIS A 14 -17.70 -1.85 1.96
C HIS A 14 -17.40 -0.46 1.35
N GLY A 15 -16.83 -0.42 0.14
CA GLY A 15 -16.59 0.84 -0.60
C GLY A 15 -15.22 1.49 -0.36
N GLY A 16 -14.23 0.73 0.13
CA GLY A 16 -12.86 1.23 0.30
C GLY A 16 -12.11 1.49 -1.02
N VAL A 17 -11.10 2.37 -0.94
CA VAL A 17 -10.07 2.56 -1.98
C VAL A 17 -8.90 1.64 -1.67
N PHE A 18 -8.47 0.80 -2.62
CA PHE A 18 -7.29 -0.05 -2.45
C PHE A 18 -6.15 0.43 -3.35
N ILE A 19 -5.03 0.76 -2.73
CA ILE A 19 -3.90 1.38 -3.42
C ILE A 19 -2.70 0.46 -3.33
N HIS A 20 -2.30 -0.09 -4.48
CA HIS A 20 -1.14 -0.98 -4.60
C HIS A 20 -0.08 -0.31 -5.49
N PRO A 21 0.93 0.35 -4.89
CA PRO A 21 2.01 0.95 -5.67
C PRO A 21 2.85 -0.14 -6.37
N THR A 22 3.31 0.14 -7.57
CA THR A 22 4.29 -0.68 -8.31
C THR A 22 5.10 0.21 -9.24
N GLU A 23 6.32 -0.17 -9.56
CA GLU A 23 7.09 0.51 -10.62
C GLU A 23 6.95 -0.29 -11.92
N ILE A 24 6.65 0.35 -13.05
CA ILE A 24 6.63 -0.33 -14.36
C ILE A 24 7.92 -0.01 -15.09
N MET A 25 8.80 -1.01 -15.24
CA MET A 25 10.15 -0.83 -15.79
C MET A 25 10.17 -0.18 -17.17
N SER A 26 9.21 -0.52 -18.04
CA SER A 26 9.15 0.01 -19.41
C SER A 26 8.75 1.48 -19.50
N ARG A 27 8.27 2.08 -18.40
CA ARG A 27 7.75 3.46 -18.39
C ARG A 27 8.57 4.42 -17.55
N THR A 28 9.59 3.94 -16.80
CA THR A 28 10.42 4.78 -15.88
C THR A 28 9.56 5.74 -15.05
N LYS A 29 8.41 5.25 -14.59
CA LYS A 29 7.40 5.99 -13.84
C LYS A 29 6.67 5.03 -12.91
N ALA A 30 6.54 5.45 -11.66
CA ALA A 30 5.67 4.82 -10.68
C ALA A 30 4.26 4.70 -11.22
N ALA A 31 3.71 3.49 -11.15
CA ALA A 31 2.32 3.21 -11.46
C ALA A 31 1.59 2.90 -10.15
N ILE A 32 0.44 3.50 -9.98
CA ILE A 32 -0.47 3.11 -8.90
C ILE A 32 -1.44 2.13 -9.54
N LEU A 33 -1.39 0.87 -9.09
CA LEU A 33 -2.43 -0.09 -9.41
C LEU A 33 -3.55 0.16 -8.41
N ASP A 34 -4.55 0.89 -8.88
CA ASP A 34 -5.74 1.20 -8.09
C ASP A 34 -6.76 0.07 -8.26
N PHE A 35 -7.18 -0.51 -7.13
CA PHE A 35 -8.38 -1.33 -7.07
C PHE A 35 -9.49 -0.46 -6.47
N GLN A 36 -10.24 0.19 -7.34
CA GLN A 36 -11.56 0.67 -7.00
C GLN A 36 -12.62 0.17 -7.96
N SER A 37 -13.74 -0.22 -7.35
CA SER A 37 -15.07 -0.32 -7.95
C SER A 37 -15.59 1.01 -8.56
N ILE A 38 -14.78 2.07 -8.65
CA ILE A 38 -15.23 3.40 -9.06
C ILE A 38 -14.22 4.03 -10.04
N HIS A 39 -14.52 3.84 -11.33
CA HIS A 39 -14.25 4.71 -12.49
C HIS A 39 -13.08 5.72 -12.41
N ALA A 40 -11.83 5.24 -12.38
CA ALA A 40 -10.69 6.04 -12.83
C ALA A 40 -10.55 5.96 -14.36
N HIS A 41 -11.22 6.86 -15.07
CA HIS A 41 -10.97 7.06 -16.51
C HIS A 41 -9.50 7.45 -16.74
N GLY A 42 -8.70 6.53 -17.30
CA GLY A 42 -7.35 6.79 -17.83
C GLY A 42 -6.21 5.95 -17.26
N SER A 43 -6.42 5.22 -16.17
CA SER A 43 -5.48 4.20 -15.67
C SER A 43 -5.78 2.85 -16.34
N PRO A 44 -4.82 1.92 -16.48
CA PRO A 44 -5.17 0.57 -16.92
C PRO A 44 -6.17 0.01 -15.90
N HIS A 45 -7.37 -0.35 -16.37
CA HIS A 45 -8.42 -0.92 -15.56
C HIS A 45 -8.03 -2.38 -15.26
N TYR A 46 -7.64 -2.68 -14.02
CA TYR A 46 -7.35 -4.05 -13.60
C TYR A 46 -8.65 -4.66 -13.04
N ASP A 47 -9.24 -5.57 -13.80
CA ASP A 47 -10.40 -6.40 -13.41
C ASP A 47 -10.06 -7.25 -12.16
N GLU A 48 -11.06 -7.60 -11.34
CA GLU A 48 -10.98 -8.59 -10.25
C GLU A 48 -10.18 -9.87 -10.62
N GLY A 49 -10.18 -10.24 -11.90
CA GLY A 49 -9.38 -11.33 -12.48
C GLY A 49 -7.86 -11.19 -12.28
N HIS A 50 -7.34 -9.98 -12.08
CA HIS A 50 -5.89 -9.68 -11.98
C HIS A 50 -5.43 -9.30 -10.57
N VAL A 51 -6.29 -9.46 -9.54
CA VAL A 51 -5.90 -9.20 -8.14
C VAL A 51 -4.63 -9.98 -7.74
N GLY A 52 -4.51 -11.22 -8.21
CA GLY A 52 -3.30 -12.03 -7.98
C GLY A 52 -2.05 -11.39 -8.58
N ASP A 53 -2.13 -10.94 -9.84
CA ASP A 53 -1.02 -10.35 -10.57
C ASP A 53 -0.60 -9.01 -9.94
N THR A 54 -1.55 -8.20 -9.48
CA THR A 54 -1.26 -6.97 -8.73
C THR A 54 -0.58 -7.25 -7.39
N CYS A 55 -1.04 -8.24 -6.63
CA CYS A 55 -0.38 -8.64 -5.38
C CYS A 55 1.05 -9.12 -5.64
N ILE A 56 1.29 -9.84 -6.73
CA ILE A 56 2.65 -10.24 -7.10
C ILE A 56 3.46 -9.01 -7.49
N ALA A 57 2.92 -8.17 -8.39
CA ALA A 57 3.55 -6.95 -8.90
C ALA A 57 4.06 -6.02 -7.80
N THR A 58 3.24 -5.75 -6.77
CA THR A 58 3.65 -4.89 -5.64
C THR A 58 4.73 -5.52 -4.75
N SER A 59 4.97 -6.82 -4.85
CA SER A 59 5.94 -7.55 -4.02
C SER A 59 7.21 -7.94 -4.75
N VAL A 60 7.39 -7.64 -6.03
CA VAL A 60 8.56 -8.08 -6.82
C VAL A 60 9.82 -7.28 -6.44
N ALA A 61 10.30 -7.49 -5.22
CA ALA A 61 11.49 -6.87 -4.65
C ALA A 61 12.75 -7.28 -5.43
N PRO A 62 13.47 -6.32 -6.06
CA PRO A 62 14.75 -6.60 -6.66
C PRO A 62 15.69 -7.29 -5.67
N THR A 63 16.52 -8.21 -6.16
CA THR A 63 17.45 -9.05 -5.38
C THR A 63 16.83 -10.06 -4.42
N TYR A 64 15.55 -9.93 -4.04
CA TYR A 64 14.84 -10.90 -3.19
C TYR A 64 13.98 -11.87 -3.98
N LEU A 65 13.29 -11.37 -5.01
CA LEU A 65 12.30 -12.15 -5.75
C LEU A 65 12.60 -12.18 -7.26
N PRO A 66 12.26 -13.27 -7.96
CA PRO A 66 12.38 -13.33 -9.41
C PRO A 66 11.55 -12.26 -10.10
N THR A 67 12.00 -11.82 -11.28
CA THR A 67 11.22 -10.93 -12.14
C THR A 67 9.87 -11.56 -12.50
N TYR A 68 8.85 -10.73 -12.60
CA TYR A 68 7.50 -11.13 -12.95
C TYR A 68 7.04 -10.36 -14.19
N TYR A 69 6.16 -10.95 -14.98
CA TYR A 69 5.51 -10.29 -16.11
C TYR A 69 4.08 -10.80 -16.21
N PHE A 70 3.19 -9.95 -16.72
CA PHE A 70 1.83 -10.34 -17.04
C PHE A 70 1.26 -9.43 -18.13
N GLU A 71 0.15 -9.85 -18.73
CA GLU A 71 -0.51 -9.12 -19.80
C GLU A 71 -1.84 -8.55 -19.30
N THR A 72 -2.19 -7.38 -19.83
CA THR A 72 -3.49 -6.72 -19.58
C THR A 72 -4.12 -6.35 -20.91
N LYS A 73 -5.43 -6.11 -20.93
CA LYS A 73 -6.14 -5.57 -22.09
C LYS A 73 -6.68 -4.19 -21.75
N ASP A 74 -6.52 -3.23 -22.65
CA ASP A 74 -7.20 -1.94 -22.52
C ASP A 74 -8.67 -2.02 -22.97
N ALA A 75 -9.40 -0.89 -22.87
CA ALA A 75 -10.81 -0.80 -23.22
C ALA A 75 -11.07 -1.14 -24.70
N GLU A 76 -10.06 -0.96 -25.56
CA GLU A 76 -10.09 -1.29 -26.98
C GLU A 76 -9.68 -2.75 -27.26
N GLY A 77 -9.40 -3.54 -26.21
CA GLY A 77 -9.01 -4.95 -26.29
C GLY A 77 -7.55 -5.17 -26.69
N LYS A 78 -6.73 -4.12 -26.78
CA LYS A 78 -5.31 -4.23 -27.12
C LYS A 78 -4.54 -4.76 -25.93
N VAL A 79 -3.76 -5.80 -26.19
CA VAL A 79 -2.88 -6.43 -25.19
C VAL A 79 -1.70 -5.51 -24.88
N ARG A 80 -1.40 -5.35 -23.59
CA ARG A 80 -0.26 -4.62 -23.05
C ARG A 80 0.49 -5.51 -22.08
N GLU A 81 1.77 -5.69 -22.37
CA GLU A 81 2.69 -6.36 -21.47
C GLU A 81 3.08 -5.43 -20.32
N ILE A 82 3.06 -5.95 -19.10
CA ILE A 82 3.43 -5.27 -17.88
C ILE A 82 4.62 -6.02 -17.27
N ASN A 83 5.69 -5.27 -17.03
CA ASN A 83 6.89 -5.74 -16.34
C ASN A 83 7.00 -4.95 -15.02
N PRO A 84 6.28 -5.40 -13.96
CA PRO A 84 6.23 -4.69 -12.69
C PRO A 84 7.45 -4.97 -11.81
N THR A 85 7.68 -4.05 -10.90
CA THR A 85 8.64 -4.14 -9.80
C THR A 85 7.96 -3.71 -8.50
N ASP A 86 8.53 -4.14 -7.37
CA ASP A 86 8.09 -3.87 -6.01
C ASP A 86 7.53 -2.46 -5.76
N GLY A 87 6.46 -2.42 -4.96
CA GLY A 87 5.84 -1.19 -4.52
C GLY A 87 6.76 -0.33 -3.66
N GLY A 88 7.73 -0.90 -2.96
CA GLY A 88 8.77 -0.19 -2.23
C GLY A 88 9.73 0.60 -3.12
N VAL A 89 9.91 0.18 -4.39
CA VAL A 89 10.68 0.96 -5.39
C VAL A 89 9.89 2.18 -5.84
N ALA A 90 8.57 2.05 -6.00
CA ALA A 90 7.70 3.17 -6.37
C ALA A 90 7.41 4.12 -5.19
N ALA A 91 7.03 3.56 -4.04
CA ALA A 91 6.68 4.27 -2.81
C ALA A 91 6.80 3.36 -1.58
N ASN A 92 7.94 3.40 -0.90
CA ASN A 92 8.17 2.66 0.36
C ASN A 92 7.22 3.09 1.52
N ASN A 93 6.59 4.27 1.41
CA ASN A 93 5.49 4.68 2.29
C ASN A 93 4.33 5.21 1.43
N PRO A 94 3.26 4.42 1.20
CA PRO A 94 2.17 4.79 0.31
C PRO A 94 1.20 5.81 0.90
N THR A 95 1.40 6.29 2.14
CA THR A 95 0.44 7.20 2.81
C THR A 95 0.13 8.45 1.98
N LEU A 96 1.16 9.14 1.48
CA LEU A 96 0.95 10.35 0.69
C LEU A 96 0.40 10.05 -0.70
N VAL A 97 0.79 8.92 -1.28
CA VAL A 97 0.21 8.41 -2.54
C VAL A 97 -1.30 8.20 -2.36
N ALA A 98 -1.69 7.60 -1.24
CA ALA A 98 -3.09 7.36 -0.91
C ALA A 98 -3.90 8.62 -0.71
N LEU A 99 -3.35 9.60 0.04
CA LEU A 99 -3.97 10.91 0.18
C LEU A 99 -4.12 11.64 -1.15
N GLY A 100 -3.15 11.47 -2.06
CA GLY A 100 -3.22 11.99 -3.43
C GLY A 100 -4.38 11.41 -4.24
N GLU A 101 -4.58 10.10 -4.20
CA GLU A 101 -5.71 9.46 -4.90
C GLU A 101 -7.06 9.84 -4.28
N VAL A 102 -7.17 9.84 -2.95
CA VAL A 102 -8.40 10.32 -2.26
C VAL A 102 -8.71 11.77 -2.63
N SER A 103 -7.69 12.64 -2.69
CA SER A 103 -7.86 14.03 -3.10
C SER A 103 -8.35 14.16 -4.55
N LYS A 104 -7.89 13.29 -5.47
CA LYS A 104 -8.40 13.26 -6.84
C LYS A 104 -9.88 12.86 -6.88
N GLU A 105 -10.29 11.86 -6.11
CA GLU A 105 -11.70 11.43 -6.06
C GLU A 105 -12.62 12.53 -5.51
N ILE A 106 -12.16 13.27 -4.50
CA ILE A 106 -12.88 14.43 -3.98
C ILE A 106 -13.00 15.52 -5.03
N ASN A 107 -11.91 15.84 -5.73
CA ASN A 107 -11.91 16.84 -6.80
C ASN A 107 -12.78 16.42 -7.99
N ARG A 108 -12.98 15.11 -8.21
CA ARG A 108 -13.91 14.55 -9.20
C ARG A 108 -15.38 14.63 -8.76
N GLY A 109 -15.65 15.02 -7.52
CA GLY A 109 -17.00 15.18 -6.99
C GLY A 109 -17.68 13.87 -6.62
N SER A 110 -16.91 12.84 -6.26
CA SER A 110 -17.45 11.54 -5.87
C SER A 110 -18.42 11.68 -4.67
N PRO A 111 -19.64 11.12 -4.74
CA PRO A 111 -20.65 11.26 -3.68
C PRO A 111 -20.28 10.49 -2.40
N ASP A 112 -19.32 9.57 -2.49
CA ASP A 112 -18.87 8.74 -1.38
C ASP A 112 -17.88 9.47 -0.45
N PHE A 113 -17.37 10.63 -0.87
CA PHE A 113 -16.42 11.42 -0.08
C PHE A 113 -17.08 12.71 0.44
N PHE A 114 -17.42 12.70 1.73
CA PHE A 114 -17.88 13.89 2.45
C PHE A 114 -16.72 14.85 2.80
N PRO A 115 -17.00 16.13 3.13
CA PRO A 115 -15.97 17.09 3.52
C PRO A 115 -15.06 16.54 4.63
N ILE A 116 -13.77 16.42 4.32
CA ILE A 116 -12.77 15.87 5.24
C ILE A 116 -12.59 16.84 6.42
N LYS A 117 -12.81 16.35 7.64
CA LYS A 117 -12.39 17.05 8.87
C LYS A 117 -10.86 17.20 8.90
N PRO A 118 -10.28 18.20 9.60
CA PRO A 118 -8.83 18.30 9.77
C PRO A 118 -8.23 16.95 10.11
N MET A 119 -7.20 16.56 9.36
CA MET A 119 -6.64 15.21 9.39
C MET A 119 -5.99 14.95 10.75
N ASP A 120 -6.62 14.10 11.55
CA ASP A 120 -6.00 13.52 12.74
C ASP A 120 -5.12 12.36 12.27
N TYR A 121 -3.84 12.65 12.04
CA TYR A 121 -2.86 11.71 11.50
C TYR A 121 -2.13 10.98 12.63
N GLY A 122 -2.55 9.73 12.88
CA GLY A 122 -1.84 8.79 13.75
C GLY A 122 -0.97 7.84 12.93
N ARG A 123 0.28 7.61 13.36
CA ARG A 123 1.18 6.61 12.78
C ARG A 123 1.66 5.65 13.85
N PHE A 124 1.52 4.36 13.59
CA PHE A 124 2.23 3.32 14.33
C PHE A 124 3.54 3.02 13.60
N LEU A 125 4.66 3.24 14.27
CA LEU A 125 6.00 3.00 13.74
C LEU A 125 6.91 2.49 14.85
N ASP A 126 7.65 1.41 14.58
CA ASP A 126 8.78 0.99 15.40
C ASP A 126 10.05 1.11 14.58
N ASP A 127 10.92 2.04 14.96
CA ASP A 127 12.22 2.32 14.35
C ASP A 127 13.38 1.67 15.12
N THR A 128 13.07 0.86 16.13
CA THR A 128 14.06 0.22 17.02
C THR A 128 14.36 -1.23 16.66
N LEU A 129 13.67 -1.78 15.65
CA LEU A 129 13.92 -3.14 15.16
C LEU A 129 15.36 -3.27 14.68
N SER A 130 16.00 -4.38 15.03
CA SER A 130 17.39 -4.66 14.66
C SER A 130 17.65 -6.16 14.49
N GLY A 131 18.77 -6.48 13.85
CA GLY A 131 19.19 -7.86 13.60
C GLY A 131 18.19 -8.63 12.72
N VAL A 132 17.85 -9.85 13.14
CA VAL A 132 16.96 -10.73 12.38
C VAL A 132 15.53 -10.20 12.32
N VAL A 133 15.08 -9.48 13.36
CA VAL A 133 13.71 -8.94 13.45
C VAL A 133 13.49 -7.81 12.43
N SER A 134 14.55 -7.10 12.03
CA SER A 134 14.49 -6.10 10.95
C SER A 134 14.60 -6.70 9.54
N SER A 135 14.84 -8.01 9.39
CA SER A 135 14.94 -8.63 8.05
C SER A 135 13.58 -8.80 7.41
N VAL A 136 13.50 -8.57 6.10
CA VAL A 136 12.26 -8.63 5.32
C VAL A 136 11.95 -10.01 4.75
N ASP A 137 12.90 -10.95 4.82
CA ASP A 137 12.87 -12.28 4.19
C ASP A 137 13.01 -13.46 5.17
N VAL A 138 13.19 -13.19 6.48
CA VAL A 138 13.39 -14.24 7.49
C VAL A 138 12.06 -14.65 8.14
N ALA A 139 11.36 -15.61 7.54
CA ALA A 139 10.07 -16.13 8.01
C ALA A 139 10.18 -17.36 8.93
N THR A 140 11.17 -17.39 9.84
CA THR A 140 11.24 -18.46 10.87
C THR A 140 10.20 -18.23 11.96
N THR A 141 9.63 -19.29 12.53
CA THR A 141 8.60 -19.18 13.58
C THR A 141 9.06 -18.30 14.74
N ASN A 142 10.30 -18.47 15.20
CA ASN A 142 10.87 -17.65 16.27
C ASN A 142 10.96 -16.16 15.90
N ASN A 143 11.30 -15.83 14.65
CA ASN A 143 11.33 -14.44 14.21
C ASN A 143 9.91 -13.84 14.13
N LEU A 144 8.94 -14.61 13.61
CA LEU A 144 7.54 -14.21 13.55
C LEU A 144 6.96 -13.97 14.95
N ASP A 145 7.26 -14.84 15.92
CA ASP A 145 6.85 -14.65 17.32
C ASP A 145 7.47 -13.39 17.94
N ASN A 146 8.71 -13.07 17.59
CA ASN A 146 9.37 -11.83 18.05
C ASN A 146 8.74 -10.58 17.42
N LEU A 147 8.34 -10.64 16.15
CA LEU A 147 7.59 -9.55 15.49
C LEU A 147 6.22 -9.32 16.13
N VAL A 148 5.50 -10.40 16.51
CA VAL A 148 4.24 -10.28 17.26
C VAL A 148 4.46 -9.56 18.59
N LYS A 149 5.47 -9.97 19.37
CA LYS A 149 5.81 -9.31 20.64
C LYS A 149 6.20 -7.84 20.45
N ALA A 150 6.92 -7.52 19.38
CA ALA A 150 7.27 -6.13 19.04
C ALA A 150 6.00 -5.31 18.76
N GLY A 151 5.06 -5.84 17.98
CA GLY A 151 3.77 -5.21 17.73
C GLY A 151 2.93 -4.99 18.99
N GLU A 152 2.81 -6.00 19.86
CA GLU A 152 2.13 -5.88 21.15
C GLU A 152 2.77 -4.85 22.07
N THR A 153 4.10 -4.72 22.01
CA THR A 153 4.84 -3.70 22.77
C THR A 153 4.60 -2.31 22.20
N LEU A 154 4.59 -2.16 20.87
CA LEU A 154 4.31 -0.91 20.18
C LEU A 154 2.92 -0.37 20.55
N LEU A 155 1.90 -1.22 20.62
CA LEU A 155 0.54 -0.83 21.00
C LEU A 155 0.42 -0.30 22.44
N LYS A 156 1.38 -0.60 23.31
CA LYS A 156 1.42 -0.12 24.70
C LYS A 156 2.23 1.17 24.86
N LYS A 157 3.00 1.58 23.85
CA LYS A 157 3.78 2.83 23.89
C LYS A 157 2.82 4.03 23.82
N PRO A 158 3.10 5.12 24.54
CA PRO A 158 2.32 6.34 24.41
C PRO A 158 2.48 6.93 23.00
N VAL A 159 1.44 7.61 22.52
CA VAL A 159 1.50 8.34 21.26
C VAL A 159 2.52 9.47 21.41
N SER A 160 3.36 9.65 20.40
CA SER A 160 4.28 10.77 20.33
C SER A 160 3.93 11.67 19.14
N LYS A 161 4.15 12.97 19.31
CA LYS A 161 3.98 13.98 18.27
C LYS A 161 5.34 14.61 17.97
N VAL A 162 5.63 14.82 16.69
CA VAL A 162 6.82 15.57 16.28
C VAL A 162 6.59 17.05 16.59
N ASN A 163 7.48 17.64 17.38
CA ASN A 163 7.58 19.08 17.52
C ASN A 163 8.21 19.65 16.23
N LEU A 164 7.47 20.49 15.51
CA LEU A 164 7.90 21.01 14.20
C LEU A 164 9.04 22.04 14.30
N GLU A 165 9.27 22.63 15.46
CA GLU A 165 10.35 23.60 15.67
C GLU A 165 11.67 22.90 15.95
N THR A 166 11.64 21.80 16.71
CA THR A 166 12.84 21.07 17.15
C THR A 166 13.13 19.82 16.33
N GLY A 167 12.12 19.29 15.62
CA GLY A 167 12.17 18.00 14.94
C GLY A 167 12.14 16.78 15.88
N LEU A 168 11.98 16.99 17.19
CA LEU A 168 12.00 15.93 18.20
C LEU A 168 10.60 15.38 18.48
N TYR A 169 10.53 14.11 18.88
CA TYR A 169 9.29 13.48 19.32
C TYR A 169 9.01 13.81 20.79
N GLU A 170 7.81 14.31 21.07
CA GLU A 170 7.30 14.60 22.41
C GLU A 170 6.09 13.71 22.69
N VAL A 171 5.85 13.36 23.96
CA VAL A 171 4.67 12.58 24.34
C VAL A 171 3.41 13.41 24.07
N ALA A 172 2.49 12.88 23.29
CA ALA A 172 1.19 13.48 23.06
C ALA A 172 0.32 13.24 24.30
N ASN A 173 0.16 14.28 25.13
CA ASN A 173 -0.81 14.25 26.22
C ASN A 173 -2.20 14.50 25.62
N HIS A 174 -3.07 13.50 25.66
CA HIS A 174 -4.49 13.61 25.32
C HIS A 174 -5.33 13.81 26.58
#